data_AF-A0A9E7KFK9-F1
#
_entry.id   AF-A0A9E7KFK9-F1
#
_cell.length_a   1.000
_cell.length_b   1.000
_cell.length_c   1.000
_cell.angle_alpha   90.00
_cell.angle_beta   90.00
_cell.angle_gamma   90.00
#
_symmetry.space_group_name_H-M   'P 1'
#
loop_
_entity.id
_entity.type
_entity.pdbx_description
1 polymer ?
#
loop_
_entity_poly.entity_id
_entity_poly.type
_entity_poly.pdbx_seq_one_letter_code
_entity_poly.pdbx_strand_id
1 'polypeptide(L)'
;MRSSVDTDGHDFKFIPFGEGRRICPAKNVGMATMELALANLLYSFDWDLPEGMKKEDIGMDEAPGITVHRKSPLMGVKEALDAVITSEHCCNANNCVFKSPYSTGEDGRAILFGD
;
A
#
# COMPACT_ATOMS: atom_id res chain seq x y z
N MET A 1 14.24 -14.04 -6.40
CA MET A 1 13.21 -14.59 -5.51
C MET A 1 12.22 -15.39 -6.38
N ARG A 2 12.21 -16.72 -6.33
CA ARG A 2 11.15 -17.51 -6.99
C ARG A 2 10.66 -18.53 -5.97
N SER A 3 9.63 -18.17 -5.21
CA SER A 3 8.83 -19.16 -4.48
C SER A 3 8.04 -19.98 -5.51
N SER A 4 7.91 -21.27 -5.28
CA SER A 4 7.22 -22.23 -6.17
C SER A 4 5.69 -22.16 -6.08
N VAL A 5 5.15 -21.11 -5.46
CA VAL A 5 3.71 -20.96 -5.26
C VAL A 5 3.15 -20.29 -6.49
N ASP A 6 2.37 -21.04 -7.24
CA ASP A 6 1.74 -20.60 -8.48
C ASP A 6 0.35 -20.01 -8.21
N THR A 7 0.06 -18.85 -8.77
CA THR A 7 -1.25 -18.18 -8.65
C THR A 7 -2.18 -18.54 -9.82
N ASP A 8 -1.71 -19.36 -10.77
CA ASP A 8 -2.49 -19.87 -11.88
C ASP A 8 -3.36 -21.09 -11.54
N GLY A 9 -3.37 -21.49 -10.27
CA GLY A 9 -4.28 -22.52 -9.75
C GLY A 9 -3.73 -23.94 -9.79
N HIS A 10 -2.51 -24.13 -10.31
CA HIS A 10 -1.84 -25.43 -10.23
C HIS A 10 -1.47 -25.82 -8.79
N ASP A 11 -1.39 -24.86 -7.87
CA ASP A 11 -1.22 -25.10 -6.43
C ASP A 11 -2.54 -24.86 -5.67
N PHE A 12 -3.25 -25.96 -5.36
CA PHE A 12 -4.51 -25.91 -4.62
C PHE A 12 -4.38 -25.36 -3.19
N LYS A 13 -3.16 -25.21 -2.67
CA LYS A 13 -2.92 -24.56 -1.38
C LYS A 13 -3.06 -23.03 -1.47
N PHE A 14 -3.07 -22.45 -2.67
CA PHE A 14 -3.07 -21.01 -2.86
C PHE A 14 -3.94 -20.57 -4.04
N ILE A 15 -5.21 -20.27 -3.77
CA ILE A 15 -6.17 -19.83 -4.79
C ILE A 15 -6.95 -18.58 -4.33
N PRO A 16 -6.27 -17.42 -4.14
CA PRO A 16 -6.88 -16.22 -3.55
C PRO A 16 -8.03 -15.63 -4.39
N PHE A 17 -8.06 -15.90 -5.70
CA PHE A 17 -9.09 -15.43 -6.63
C PHE A 17 -10.05 -16.54 -7.09
N GLY A 18 -9.96 -17.73 -6.49
CA GLY A 18 -10.62 -18.92 -7.01
C GLY A 18 -10.05 -19.39 -8.36
N GLU A 19 -10.59 -20.50 -8.88
CA GLU A 19 -10.18 -21.09 -10.15
C GLU A 19 -11.39 -21.71 -10.88
N GLY A 20 -11.26 -21.96 -12.18
CA GLY A 20 -12.29 -22.61 -12.99
C GLY A 20 -13.43 -21.67 -13.39
N ARG A 21 -14.66 -22.21 -13.54
CA ARG A 21 -15.81 -21.46 -14.08
C ARG A 21 -16.31 -20.31 -13.19
N ARG A 22 -15.88 -20.28 -11.92
CA ARG A 22 -16.27 -19.27 -10.93
C ARG A 22 -15.07 -18.44 -10.47
N ILE A 23 -13.99 -18.43 -11.24
CA ILE A 23 -12.83 -17.57 -11.00
C ILE A 23 -13.27 -16.11 -10.89
N CYS A 24 -12.64 -15.36 -9.98
CA CYS A 24 -12.88 -13.94 -9.84
C CYS A 24 -12.55 -13.25 -11.17
N PRO A 25 -13.52 -12.56 -11.81
CA PRO A 25 -13.29 -11.92 -13.11
C PRO A 25 -12.25 -10.79 -13.02
N ALA A 26 -11.97 -10.29 -11.81
CA ALA A 26 -10.99 -9.25 -11.55
C ALA A 26 -9.58 -9.76 -11.19
N LYS A 27 -9.26 -11.07 -11.35
CA LYS A 27 -7.93 -11.64 -11.01
C LYS A 27 -6.77 -10.78 -11.51
N ASN A 28 -6.76 -10.46 -12.81
CA ASN A 28 -5.65 -9.73 -13.42
C ASN A 28 -5.56 -8.27 -12.95
N VAL A 29 -6.70 -7.60 -12.81
CA VAL A 29 -6.75 -6.20 -12.33
C VAL A 29 -6.30 -6.14 -10.87
N GLY A 30 -6.77 -7.06 -10.03
CA GLY A 30 -6.39 -7.16 -8.63
C GLY A 30 -4.89 -7.38 -8.46
N MET A 31 -4.30 -8.29 -9.25
CA MET A 31 -2.86 -8.53 -9.25
C MET A 31 -2.07 -7.27 -9.64
N ALA A 32 -2.38 -6.66 -10.79
CA ALA A 32 -1.69 -5.46 -11.25
C ALA A 32 -1.82 -4.29 -10.26
N THR A 33 -2.98 -4.14 -9.63
CA THR A 33 -3.21 -3.09 -8.62
C THR A 33 -2.37 -3.34 -7.36
N MET A 34 -2.30 -4.59 -6.89
CA MET A 34 -1.49 -4.94 -5.73
C MET A 34 0.00 -4.76 -6.00
N GLU A 35 0.48 -5.17 -7.17
CA GLU A 35 1.87 -4.96 -7.59
C GLU A 35 2.23 -3.48 -7.64
N LEU A 36 1.39 -2.66 -8.28
CA LEU A 36 1.61 -1.20 -8.37
C LEU A 36 1.56 -0.54 -6.99
N ALA A 37 0.58 -0.90 -6.15
CA ALA A 37 0.47 -0.35 -4.80
C ALA A 37 1.69 -0.69 -3.96
N LEU A 38 2.16 -1.95 -3.99
CA LEU A 38 3.36 -2.38 -3.27
C LEU A 38 4.62 -1.70 -3.81
N ALA A 39 4.77 -1.58 -5.13
CA ALA A 39 5.90 -0.90 -5.74
C ALA A 39 5.98 0.57 -5.31
N ASN A 40 4.85 1.30 -5.37
CA ASN A 40 4.79 2.69 -4.93
C ASN A 40 5.06 2.81 -3.43
N LEU A 41 4.50 1.92 -2.61
CA LEU A 41 4.73 1.93 -1.16
C LEU A 41 6.20 1.69 -0.81
N LEU A 42 6.87 0.76 -1.46
CA LEU A 42 8.27 0.44 -1.19
C LEU A 42 9.24 1.49 -1.76
N TYR A 43 8.88 2.15 -2.86
CA TYR A 43 9.73 3.15 -3.50
C TYR A 43 9.61 4.54 -2.89
N SER A 44 8.41 4.94 -2.45
CA SER A 44 8.13 6.32 -2.03
C SER A 44 8.41 6.63 -0.57
N PHE A 45 8.73 5.64 0.27
CA PHE A 45 8.89 5.85 1.70
C PHE A 45 10.09 5.07 2.22
N ASP A 46 10.88 5.71 3.09
CA ASP A 46 11.76 4.99 3.99
C ASP A 46 10.92 4.47 5.15
N TRP A 47 10.90 3.13 5.31
CA TRP A 47 10.08 2.46 6.30
C TRP A 47 10.90 2.16 7.55
N ASP A 48 10.55 2.80 8.66
CA ASP A 48 11.10 2.46 9.98
C ASP A 48 9.98 2.25 11.01
N LEU A 49 10.32 1.54 12.08
CA LEU A 49 9.42 1.39 13.22
C LEU A 49 9.42 2.66 14.07
N PRO A 50 8.27 3.01 14.69
CA PRO A 50 8.24 4.08 15.68
C PRO A 50 9.29 3.87 16.77
N GLU A 51 9.86 4.97 17.27
CA GLU A 51 10.84 4.91 18.34
C GLU A 51 10.33 4.07 19.53
N GLY A 52 11.13 3.09 19.94
CA GLY A 52 10.81 2.19 21.04
C GLY A 52 9.94 0.98 20.68
N MET A 53 9.46 0.86 19.44
CA MET A 53 8.75 -0.33 18.96
C MET A 53 9.74 -1.35 18.37
N LYS A 54 9.64 -2.61 18.82
CA LYS A 54 10.40 -3.73 18.25
C LYS A 54 9.56 -4.50 17.24
N LYS A 55 10.21 -5.37 16.46
CA LYS A 55 9.54 -6.21 15.46
C LYS A 55 8.53 -7.16 16.10
N GLU A 56 8.82 -7.62 17.31
CA GLU A 56 7.97 -8.55 18.06
C GLU A 56 6.68 -7.87 18.57
N ASP A 57 6.67 -6.54 18.66
CA ASP A 57 5.51 -5.76 19.11
C ASP A 57 4.47 -5.57 17.98
N ILE A 58 4.79 -5.99 16.75
CA ILE A 58 3.89 -5.90 15.60
C ILE A 58 2.86 -7.04 15.67
N GLY A 59 1.67 -6.73 16.17
CA GLY A 59 0.53 -7.65 16.18
C GLY A 59 0.03 -7.97 14.77
N MET A 60 0.07 -9.26 14.41
CA MET A 60 -0.45 -9.81 13.15
C MET A 60 -1.77 -10.57 13.36
N ASP A 61 -2.45 -10.29 14.46
CA ASP A 61 -3.73 -10.89 14.80
C ASP A 61 -4.85 -10.38 13.86
N GLU A 62 -5.80 -11.26 13.57
CA GLU A 62 -6.87 -11.00 12.61
C GLU A 62 -8.11 -10.43 13.30
N ALA A 63 -8.75 -9.45 12.66
CA ALA A 63 -10.05 -8.97 13.04
C ALA A 63 -11.12 -9.99 12.60
N PRO A 64 -12.20 -10.18 13.38
CA PRO A 64 -13.28 -11.05 12.97
C PRO A 64 -14.02 -10.47 11.76
N GLY A 65 -14.32 -11.29 10.75
CA GLY A 65 -15.05 -10.84 9.55
C GLY A 65 -15.07 -11.86 8.41
N ILE A 66 -15.78 -11.49 7.33
CA ILE A 66 -15.79 -12.24 6.06
C ILE A 66 -14.50 -12.04 5.26
N THR A 67 -13.85 -10.89 5.45
CA THR A 67 -12.55 -10.53 4.91
C THR A 67 -11.51 -10.54 6.02
N VAL A 68 -10.30 -10.99 5.70
CA VAL A 68 -9.20 -10.99 6.65
C VAL A 68 -8.62 -9.58 6.72
N HIS A 69 -8.80 -8.94 7.87
CA HIS A 69 -8.16 -7.67 8.19
C HIS A 69 -7.31 -7.86 9.44
N ARG A 70 -6.29 -7.03 9.59
CA ARG A 70 -5.51 -7.01 10.82
C ARG A 70 -6.31 -6.33 11.94
N LYS A 71 -6.26 -6.86 13.15
CA LYS A 71 -6.99 -6.34 14.30
C LYS A 71 -6.48 -4.98 14.75
N SER A 72 -5.17 -4.80 14.73
CA SER A 72 -4.51 -3.51 14.97
C SER A 72 -4.06 -2.88 13.64
N PRO A 73 -4.04 -1.55 13.46
CA PRO A 73 -3.44 -0.92 12.28
C PRO A 73 -1.90 -1.07 12.23
N LEU A 74 -1.30 -1.13 11.03
CA LEU A 74 0.16 -1.09 10.87
C LEU A 74 0.65 0.32 11.19
N MET A 75 1.47 0.43 12.24
CA MET A 75 2.17 1.66 12.57
C MET A 75 3.57 1.58 11.96
N GLY A 76 3.88 2.52 11.07
CA GLY A 76 5.23 2.73 10.53
C GLY A 76 5.48 4.23 10.46
N VAL A 77 6.70 4.65 10.78
CA VAL A 77 7.13 6.02 10.54
C VAL A 77 7.50 6.10 9.06
N LYS A 78 7.01 7.13 8.40
CA LYS A 78 7.29 7.38 6.98
C LYS A 78 7.94 8.75 6.89
N GLU A 79 9.23 8.76 6.57
CA GLU A 79 9.79 9.90 5.88
C GLU A 79 9.47 9.70 4.40
N ALA A 80 8.74 10.64 3.81
CA ALA A 80 8.51 10.61 2.38
C ALA A 80 9.87 10.84 1.73
N LEU A 81 10.35 9.84 0.97
CA LEU A 81 11.38 10.13 -0.01
C LEU A 81 10.78 11.18 -0.94
N ASP A 82 11.60 12.12 -1.42
CA ASP A 82 11.25 13.03 -2.52
C ASP A 82 11.06 12.20 -3.80
N ALA A 83 10.05 11.32 -3.81
CA ALA A 83 9.62 10.54 -4.93
C ALA A 83 8.78 11.48 -5.78
N VAL A 84 9.53 12.26 -6.54
CA VAL A 84 9.17 12.90 -7.80
C VAL A 84 8.16 12.03 -8.55
N ILE A 85 6.87 12.24 -8.30
CA ILE A 85 5.83 11.99 -9.30
C ILE A 85 5.82 13.26 -10.15
N THR A 86 6.81 13.40 -11.03
CA THR A 86 6.74 14.35 -12.12
C THR A 86 5.61 13.90 -13.04
N SER A 87 4.41 14.42 -12.80
CA SER A 87 3.54 14.75 -13.91
C SER A 87 4.13 15.98 -14.61
N GLU A 88 5.26 15.83 -15.31
CA GLU A 88 5.75 16.86 -16.26
C GLU A 88 4.85 16.98 -17.51
N HIS A 89 3.56 16.65 -17.38
CA HIS A 89 2.51 16.97 -18.33
C HIS A 89 1.24 17.45 -17.62
N CYS A 90 1.37 18.34 -16.63
CA CYS A 90 0.25 19.17 -16.20
C CYS A 90 0.42 20.59 -16.76
N CYS A 91 -0.17 20.81 -17.94
CA CYS A 91 -0.54 22.07 -18.61
C CYS A 91 0.30 23.35 -18.34
N ASN A 92 0.86 23.84 -19.44
CA ASN A 92 1.54 25.12 -19.62
C ASN A 92 0.66 26.36 -19.26
N ALA A 93 1.35 27.40 -18.78
CA ALA A 93 0.95 28.82 -18.64
C ALA A 93 -0.45 29.06 -18.03
N ASN A 94 -0.68 29.07 -16.72
CA ASN A 94 -0.15 30.12 -15.84
C ASN A 94 -0.47 29.87 -14.35
N ASN A 95 -0.91 28.68 -13.93
CA ASN A 95 -1.00 28.35 -12.51
C ASN A 95 -1.28 26.85 -12.30
N CYS A 96 -0.26 26.07 -11.93
CA CYS A 96 -0.44 24.72 -11.40
C CYS A 96 0.33 24.63 -10.09
N VAL A 97 -0.34 25.03 -9.01
CA VAL A 97 0.14 24.79 -7.65
C VAL A 97 -0.27 23.36 -7.28
N PHE A 98 0.60 22.39 -7.54
CA PHE A 98 0.51 21.10 -6.87
C PHE A 98 1.15 21.25 -5.50
N LYS A 99 0.34 21.65 -4.51
CA LYS A 99 0.72 21.42 -3.12
C LYS A 99 0.60 19.92 -2.85
N SER A 100 1.67 19.31 -2.36
CA SER A 100 1.60 18.02 -1.69
C SER A 100 0.46 18.05 -0.67
N PRO A 101 -0.47 17.08 -0.66
CA PRO A 101 -1.52 17.03 0.36
C PRO A 101 -0.96 16.66 1.75
N TYR A 102 0.32 16.32 1.85
CA TYR A 102 0.99 15.98 3.10
C TYR A 102 2.17 16.94 3.32
N SER A 103 1.86 18.19 3.67
CA SER A 103 2.79 18.98 4.46
C SER A 103 2.70 18.47 5.90
N THR A 104 3.61 17.61 6.31
CA THR A 104 3.90 17.39 7.73
C THR A 104 4.35 18.73 8.31
N GLY A 105 3.51 19.33 9.16
CA GLY A 105 4.01 20.32 10.11
C GLY A 105 5.11 19.67 10.97
N GLU A 106 6.04 20.47 11.47
CA GLU A 106 7.18 20.05 12.30
C GLU A 106 6.78 19.31 13.61
N ASP A 107 5.49 19.10 13.82
CA ASP A 107 4.83 18.47 14.96
C ASP A 107 4.14 17.13 14.61
N GLY A 108 4.35 16.57 13.42
CA GLY A 108 3.97 15.17 13.10
C GLY A 108 2.47 14.87 13.13
N ARG A 109 1.61 15.91 13.10
CA ARG A 109 0.16 15.74 12.99
C ARG A 109 -0.27 15.85 11.52
N ALA A 110 -0.85 14.77 11.00
CA ALA A 110 -1.56 14.81 9.73
C ALA A 110 -2.76 15.76 9.87
N ILE A 111 -2.72 16.90 9.19
CA ILE A 111 -3.84 17.83 9.11
C ILE A 111 -4.82 17.23 8.08
N LEU A 112 -5.84 16.53 8.56
CA LEU A 112 -6.99 16.19 7.74
C LEU A 112 -7.76 17.49 7.47
N PHE A 113 -7.58 18.09 6.30
CA PHE A 113 -8.50 19.13 5.83
C PHE A 113 -9.80 18.43 5.40
N GLY A 114 -10.83 18.58 6.23
CA GLY A 114 -12.22 18.32 5.88
C GLY A 114 -13.00 19.64 6.01
N ASP A 115 -13.97 19.81 5.11
CA ASP A 115 -14.94 20.92 5.09
C ASP A 115 -15.84 20.94 6.33
#